data_AF-A0A4Y9SGE6-F1
#
_entry.id   AF-A0A4Y9SGE6-F1
#
_cell.length_a   1.000
_cell.length_b   1.000
_cell.length_c   1.000
_cell.angle_alpha   90.00
_cell.angle_beta   90.00
_cell.angle_gamma   90.00
#
_symmetry.space_group_name_H-M   'P 1'
#
loop_
_entity.id
_entity.type
_entity.pdbx_description
1 polymer ?
#
loop_
_entity_poly.entity_id
_entity_poly.type
_entity_poly.pdbx_seq_one_letter_code
_entity_poly.pdbx_strand_id
1 'polypeptide(L)'
;MTPLRMARLRAGYTQRALALVAAVGQGALHRWESGAEPIPPAALDRLALALDVSATVLQGEAAPMALHVARGSSAESTYFGEVTLHFTHGQPLLVPISHATRERMRQEAERGHAWSVFDSLDNRVIVLRLTSLSDLFFSSEQGEESGPEAGRYEPGPGVFPEDAFWETVEKLYAGDLPELDQLNEAQRAVAEVLWPGAASADTRYSDQHTQNFFANATETVWQCASGFRRSAWMHDDAALLPVVEALAGWDDTTVGLVRLPVDEHQVVQVNPQEIDYLSVPGHRLRRVLA
;
A
#
# COMPACT_ATOMS: atom_id res chain seq x y z
N MET A 1 28.47 5.15 -9.92
CA MET A 1 28.38 3.91 -10.72
C MET A 1 26.94 3.80 -11.17
N THR A 2 26.65 3.64 -12.45
CA THR A 2 25.26 3.71 -12.95
C THR A 2 24.44 2.47 -12.59
N PRO A 3 23.10 2.59 -12.47
CA PRO A 3 22.19 1.47 -12.18
C PRO A 3 22.33 0.32 -13.18
N LEU A 4 22.41 0.64 -14.48
CA LEU A 4 22.69 -0.33 -15.55
C LEU A 4 24.01 -1.08 -15.35
N ARG A 5 25.09 -0.37 -14.97
CA ARG A 5 26.39 -1.00 -14.71
C ARG A 5 26.34 -1.93 -13.50
N MET A 6 25.58 -1.56 -12.47
CA MET A 6 25.34 -2.40 -11.30
C MET A 6 24.55 -3.66 -11.63
N ALA A 7 23.43 -3.52 -12.34
CA ALA A 7 22.58 -4.63 -12.77
C ALA A 7 23.37 -5.64 -13.62
N ARG A 8 24.18 -5.15 -14.57
CA ARG A 8 25.06 -6.00 -15.38
C ARG A 8 26.04 -6.81 -14.52
N LEU A 9 26.69 -6.17 -13.54
CA LEU A 9 27.67 -6.83 -12.68
C LEU A 9 27.01 -7.87 -11.77
N ARG A 10 25.80 -7.60 -11.25
CA ARG A 10 25.03 -8.56 -10.45
C ARG A 10 24.61 -9.78 -11.26
N ALA A 11 24.21 -9.58 -12.52
CA ALA A 11 23.90 -10.66 -13.45
C ALA A 11 25.14 -11.40 -13.99
N GLY A 12 26.35 -11.02 -13.58
CA GLY A 12 27.60 -11.69 -13.98
C GLY A 12 28.02 -11.45 -15.44
N TYR A 13 27.41 -10.49 -16.13
CA TYR A 13 27.71 -10.24 -17.53
C TYR A 13 28.92 -9.32 -17.73
N THR A 14 29.73 -9.62 -18.75
CA THR A 14 30.69 -8.64 -19.31
C THR A 14 29.95 -7.64 -20.21
N GLN A 15 30.49 -6.45 -20.44
CA GLN A 15 29.87 -5.46 -21.36
C GLN A 15 29.62 -6.04 -22.75
N ARG A 16 30.56 -6.84 -23.27
CA ARG A 16 30.41 -7.51 -24.57
C ARG A 16 29.29 -8.55 -24.55
N ALA A 17 29.17 -9.32 -23.47
CA ALA A 17 28.14 -10.34 -23.33
C ALA A 17 26.74 -9.73 -23.23
N LEU A 18 26.56 -8.70 -22.40
CA LEU A 18 25.26 -8.02 -22.29
C LEU A 18 24.86 -7.33 -23.61
N ALA A 19 25.80 -6.67 -24.30
CA ALA A 19 25.52 -6.03 -25.58
C ALA A 19 25.01 -7.03 -26.62
N LEU A 20 25.57 -8.25 -26.63
CA LEU A 20 25.14 -9.33 -27.51
C LEU A 20 23.75 -9.86 -27.14
N VAL A 21 23.49 -10.12 -25.85
CA VAL A 21 22.21 -10.66 -25.37
C VAL A 21 21.07 -9.67 -25.53
N ALA A 22 21.30 -8.38 -25.25
CA ALA A 22 20.30 -7.32 -25.40
C ALA A 22 20.19 -6.78 -26.85
N ALA A 23 20.98 -7.31 -27.79
CA ALA A 23 21.05 -6.86 -29.18
C ALA A 23 21.30 -5.33 -29.32
N VAL A 24 22.22 -4.80 -28.52
CA VAL A 24 22.63 -3.38 -28.53
C VAL A 24 24.10 -3.24 -28.91
N GLY A 25 24.50 -2.07 -29.42
CA GLY A 25 25.90 -1.81 -29.73
C GLY A 25 26.74 -1.68 -28.46
N GLN A 26 27.89 -2.37 -28.37
CA GLN A 26 28.79 -2.32 -27.22
C GLN A 26 29.26 -0.89 -26.89
N GLY A 27 29.50 -0.06 -27.91
CA GLY A 27 29.86 1.35 -27.72
C GLY A 27 28.72 2.21 -27.16
N ALA A 28 27.46 1.88 -27.49
CA ALA A 28 26.29 2.54 -26.91
C ALA A 28 26.11 2.13 -25.45
N LEU A 29 26.24 0.82 -25.15
CA LEU A 29 26.21 0.31 -23.79
C LEU A 29 27.27 0.96 -22.89
N HIS A 30 28.48 1.20 -23.41
CA HIS A 30 29.52 1.91 -22.67
C HIS A 30 29.13 3.36 -22.33
N ARG A 31 28.52 4.11 -23.28
CA ARG A 31 28.05 5.47 -23.05
C ARG A 31 26.90 5.55 -22.05
N TRP A 32 26.01 4.54 -22.05
CA TRP A 32 24.94 4.44 -21.06
C TRP A 32 25.47 4.08 -19.67
N GLU A 33 26.40 3.12 -19.58
CA GLU A 33 27.03 2.74 -18.31
C GLU A 33 27.92 3.82 -17.70
N SER A 34 28.45 4.74 -18.52
CA SER A 34 29.19 5.91 -18.05
C SER A 34 28.29 7.11 -17.73
N GLY A 35 27.01 7.06 -18.09
CA GLY A 35 26.07 8.18 -17.93
C GLY A 35 26.27 9.31 -18.95
N ALA A 36 27.05 9.08 -20.01
CA ALA A 36 27.29 10.07 -21.05
C ALA A 36 26.07 10.30 -21.96
N GLU A 37 25.21 9.28 -22.10
CA GLU A 37 23.95 9.36 -22.84
C GLU A 37 22.84 8.63 -22.07
N PRO A 38 21.58 9.12 -22.11
CA PRO A 38 20.43 8.39 -21.58
C PRO A 38 20.13 7.15 -22.42
N ILE A 39 19.52 6.13 -21.80
CA ILE A 39 19.13 4.89 -22.47
C ILE A 39 17.85 5.17 -23.30
N PRO A 40 17.86 4.92 -24.62
CA PRO A 40 16.64 5.04 -25.44
C PRO A 40 15.57 4.04 -24.98
N PRO A 41 14.26 4.39 -25.00
CA PRO A 41 13.19 3.51 -24.53
C PRO A 41 13.22 2.11 -25.16
N ALA A 42 13.42 2.02 -26.47
CA ALA A 42 13.50 0.74 -27.20
C ALA A 42 14.73 -0.13 -26.84
N ALA A 43 15.76 0.46 -26.22
CA ALA A 43 16.90 -0.28 -25.70
C ALA A 43 16.70 -0.66 -24.22
N LEU A 44 15.94 0.14 -23.47
CA LEU A 44 15.65 -0.06 -22.06
C LEU A 44 14.90 -1.38 -21.83
N ASP A 45 13.84 -1.66 -22.60
CA ASP A 45 13.05 -2.90 -22.47
C ASP A 45 13.88 -4.16 -22.77
N ARG A 46 14.76 -4.07 -23.77
CA ARG A 46 15.65 -5.18 -24.16
C ARG A 46 16.73 -5.43 -23.11
N LEU A 47 17.26 -4.37 -22.50
CA LEU A 47 18.22 -4.49 -21.40
C LEU A 47 17.55 -5.02 -20.14
N ALA A 48 16.32 -4.57 -19.84
CA ALA A 48 15.50 -5.03 -18.72
C ALA A 48 15.25 -6.54 -18.83
N LEU A 49 14.79 -6.99 -20.01
CA LEU A 49 14.58 -8.40 -20.29
C LEU A 49 15.88 -9.23 -20.21
N ALA A 50 16.99 -8.73 -20.76
CA ALA A 50 18.28 -9.43 -20.76
C ALA A 50 18.91 -9.56 -19.36
N LEU A 51 18.57 -8.66 -18.44
CA LEU A 51 19.10 -8.62 -17.08
C LEU A 51 18.12 -9.16 -16.04
N ASP A 52 16.93 -9.58 -16.46
CA ASP A 52 15.83 -10.04 -15.59
C ASP A 52 15.50 -9.02 -14.48
N VAL A 53 15.42 -7.74 -14.86
CA VAL A 53 15.06 -6.61 -13.97
C VAL A 53 14.05 -5.72 -14.67
N SER A 54 13.30 -4.91 -13.92
CA SER A 54 12.40 -3.93 -14.53
C SER A 54 13.17 -2.78 -15.21
N ALA A 55 12.55 -2.16 -16.23
CA ALA A 55 13.08 -0.98 -16.91
C ALA A 55 13.36 0.18 -15.93
N THR A 56 12.55 0.31 -14.88
CA THR A 56 12.72 1.30 -13.82
C THR A 56 14.00 1.09 -13.00
N VAL A 57 14.40 -0.16 -12.74
CA VAL A 57 15.66 -0.47 -12.06
C VAL A 57 16.87 0.00 -12.85
N LEU A 58 16.81 -0.10 -14.19
CA LEU A 58 17.86 0.39 -15.06
C LEU A 58 17.94 1.92 -15.15
N GLN A 59 16.85 2.61 -14.79
CA GLN A 59 16.79 4.07 -14.66
C GLN A 59 17.23 4.56 -13.28
N GLY A 60 17.50 3.66 -12.32
CA GLY A 60 17.99 3.98 -10.98
C GLY A 60 16.96 3.90 -9.87
N GLU A 61 15.78 3.38 -10.16
CA GLU A 61 14.81 3.05 -9.12
C GLU A 61 15.20 1.75 -8.40
N ALA A 62 14.83 1.62 -7.13
CA ALA A 62 15.10 0.43 -6.32
C ALA A 62 14.49 -0.85 -6.95
N ALA A 63 15.18 -1.99 -6.80
CA ALA A 63 14.65 -3.28 -7.23
C ALA A 63 13.50 -3.71 -6.30
N PRO A 64 12.37 -4.18 -6.84
CA PRO A 64 11.21 -4.57 -6.04
C PRO A 64 11.52 -5.72 -5.06
N MET A 65 11.05 -5.64 -3.81
CA MET A 65 11.08 -6.77 -2.87
C MET A 65 9.78 -7.58 -2.95
N ALA A 66 9.87 -8.87 -3.26
CA ALA A 66 8.71 -9.76 -3.20
C ALA A 66 8.35 -10.02 -1.72
N LEU A 67 7.10 -9.73 -1.33
CA LEU A 67 6.71 -9.80 0.08
C LEU A 67 6.62 -11.22 0.62
N HIS A 68 6.31 -12.22 -0.21
CA HIS A 68 6.35 -13.62 0.17
C HIS A 68 7.00 -14.47 -0.93
N VAL A 69 7.88 -15.38 -0.53
CA VAL A 69 8.48 -16.43 -1.39
C VAL A 69 7.43 -17.51 -1.66
N ALA A 70 6.27 -17.12 -2.19
CA ALA A 70 5.31 -18.01 -2.81
C ALA A 70 5.53 -17.92 -4.33
N ARG A 71 5.73 -19.08 -4.97
CA ARG A 71 5.99 -19.21 -6.40
C ARG A 71 4.97 -18.40 -7.22
N GLY A 72 5.44 -17.30 -7.81
CA GLY A 72 4.65 -16.42 -8.67
C GLY A 72 4.34 -15.07 -8.02
N SER A 73 5.37 -14.25 -7.78
CA SER A 73 5.16 -12.85 -7.39
C SER A 73 4.51 -12.09 -8.55
N SER A 74 3.27 -11.66 -8.40
CA SER A 74 2.67 -10.68 -9.30
C SER A 74 3.14 -9.29 -8.89
N ALA A 75 3.16 -8.34 -9.83
CA ALA A 75 3.46 -6.93 -9.53
C ALA A 75 2.51 -6.35 -8.46
N GLU A 76 1.32 -6.93 -8.31
CA GLU A 76 0.30 -6.55 -7.32
C GLU A 76 0.71 -6.93 -5.88
N SER A 77 1.53 -7.96 -5.70
CA SER A 77 2.02 -8.43 -4.39
C SER A 77 3.47 -8.03 -4.08
N THR A 78 4.07 -7.15 -4.89
CA THR A 78 5.50 -6.80 -4.76
C THR A 78 5.66 -5.46 -4.05
N TYR A 79 6.33 -5.46 -2.90
CA TYR A 79 6.55 -4.25 -2.08
C TYR A 79 7.35 -3.22 -2.85
N PHE A 80 6.85 -1.99 -2.84
CA PHE A 80 7.63 -0.84 -3.26
C PHE A 80 8.25 -0.13 -2.05
N GLY A 81 7.46 0.07 -1.01
CA GLY A 81 7.72 0.99 0.08
C GLY A 81 6.41 1.63 0.53
N GLU A 82 6.44 2.94 0.76
CA GLU A 82 5.33 3.70 1.29
C GLU A 82 4.95 4.86 0.36
N VAL A 83 3.68 5.26 0.41
CA VAL A 83 3.22 6.55 -0.06
C VAL A 83 2.70 7.36 1.12
N THR A 84 3.14 8.60 1.21
CA THR A 84 2.55 9.60 2.10
C THR A 84 1.60 10.47 1.31
N LEU A 85 0.35 10.50 1.76
CA LEU A 85 -0.71 11.35 1.25
C LEU A 85 -0.80 12.59 2.13
N HIS A 86 -0.44 13.74 1.58
CA HIS A 86 -0.56 15.01 2.26
C HIS A 86 -1.83 15.71 1.79
N PHE A 87 -2.67 16.09 2.75
CA PHE A 87 -3.94 16.75 2.48
C PHE A 87 -3.82 18.25 2.71
N THR A 88 -4.65 19.02 2.02
CA THR A 88 -4.71 20.48 2.20
C THR A 88 -5.00 20.86 3.67
N HIS A 89 -5.82 20.05 4.34
CA HIS A 89 -6.08 20.13 5.78
C HIS A 89 -6.15 18.73 6.37
N GLY A 90 -5.84 18.60 7.67
CA GLY A 90 -5.90 17.31 8.38
C GLY A 90 -4.55 16.63 8.54
N GLN A 91 -4.58 15.35 8.91
CA GLN A 91 -3.37 14.57 9.17
C GLN A 91 -2.90 13.86 7.89
N PRO A 92 -1.59 13.80 7.61
CA PRO A 92 -1.07 13.01 6.51
C PRO A 92 -1.36 11.52 6.74
N LEU A 93 -1.57 10.78 5.66
CA LEU A 93 -1.79 9.33 5.70
C LEU A 93 -0.58 8.60 5.11
N LEU A 94 0.08 7.79 5.92
CA LEU A 94 1.17 6.91 5.49
C LEU A 94 0.63 5.52 5.14
N VAL A 95 0.97 5.03 3.95
CA VAL A 95 0.42 3.77 3.43
C VAL A 95 1.51 2.91 2.78
N PRO A 96 1.75 1.68 3.26
CA PRO A 96 2.61 0.74 2.56
C PRO A 96 1.91 0.22 1.30
N ILE A 97 2.58 0.29 0.15
CA ILE A 97 2.01 0.02 -1.15
C ILE A 97 2.88 -0.90 -2.02
N SER A 98 2.23 -1.55 -2.99
CA SER A 98 2.92 -2.33 -4.00
C SER A 98 3.45 -1.45 -5.14
N HIS A 99 4.33 -2.01 -5.97
CA HIS A 99 4.76 -1.37 -7.22
C HIS A 99 3.59 -1.08 -8.16
N ALA A 100 2.63 -2.01 -8.27
CA ALA A 100 1.45 -1.82 -9.10
C ALA A 100 0.60 -0.64 -8.61
N THR A 101 0.40 -0.54 -7.29
CA THR A 101 -0.32 0.59 -6.68
C THR A 101 0.40 1.91 -6.94
N ARG A 102 1.73 1.98 -6.76
CA ARG A 102 2.52 3.19 -7.05
C ARG A 102 2.36 3.66 -8.50
N GLU A 103 2.48 2.75 -9.46
CA GLU A 103 2.37 3.12 -10.88
C GLU A 103 0.94 3.55 -11.25
N ARG A 104 -0.08 2.87 -10.71
CA ARG A 104 -1.48 3.26 -10.91
C ARG A 104 -1.76 4.66 -10.37
N MET A 105 -1.40 4.93 -9.11
CA MET A 105 -1.63 6.23 -8.47
C MET A 105 -0.89 7.35 -9.19
N ARG A 106 0.34 7.12 -9.63
CA ARG A 106 1.11 8.09 -10.44
C ARG A 106 0.37 8.44 -11.72
N GLN A 107 -0.13 7.44 -12.44
CA GLN A 107 -0.88 7.65 -13.68
C GLN A 107 -2.21 8.36 -13.45
N GLU A 108 -2.95 8.02 -12.39
CA GLU A 108 -4.23 8.67 -12.04
C GLU A 108 -4.03 10.15 -11.69
N ALA A 109 -2.99 10.47 -10.92
CA ALA A 109 -2.61 11.84 -10.59
C ALA A 109 -2.20 12.63 -11.85
N GLU A 110 -1.37 12.05 -12.73
CA GLU A 110 -0.92 12.69 -13.98
C GLU A 110 -2.06 12.92 -14.98
N ARG A 111 -3.07 12.05 -14.97
CA ARG A 111 -4.25 12.16 -15.85
C ARG A 111 -5.37 13.02 -15.26
N GLY A 112 -5.21 13.53 -14.04
CA GLY A 112 -6.19 14.40 -13.38
C GLY A 112 -7.49 13.68 -13.00
N HIS A 113 -7.40 12.42 -12.57
CA HIS A 113 -8.55 11.73 -12.00
C HIS A 113 -9.00 12.43 -10.71
N ALA A 114 -10.31 12.50 -10.47
CA ALA A 114 -10.85 13.06 -9.23
C ALA A 114 -10.72 12.10 -8.04
N TRP A 115 -10.84 10.80 -8.31
CA TRP A 115 -10.84 9.73 -7.31
C TRP A 115 -9.84 8.63 -7.67
N SER A 116 -9.30 7.99 -6.64
CA SER A 116 -8.44 6.81 -6.72
C SER A 116 -8.91 5.79 -5.69
N VAL A 117 -8.91 4.51 -6.06
CA VAL A 117 -9.17 3.38 -5.15
C VAL A 117 -8.03 2.39 -5.25
N PHE A 118 -7.43 2.06 -4.11
CA PHE A 118 -6.30 1.14 -4.09
C PHE A 118 -6.20 0.36 -2.78
N ASP A 119 -5.61 -0.83 -2.91
CA ASP A 119 -5.21 -1.66 -1.78
C ASP A 119 -3.86 -1.19 -1.22
N SER A 120 -3.82 -1.06 0.10
CA SER A 120 -2.58 -1.06 0.85
C SER A 120 -2.13 -2.49 1.13
N LEU A 121 -0.88 -2.61 1.55
CA LEU A 121 -0.31 -3.88 2.00
C LEU A 121 -0.42 -4.08 3.52
N ASP A 122 -1.15 -3.19 4.22
CA ASP A 122 -1.48 -3.30 5.64
C ASP A 122 -2.99 -3.39 5.88
N ASN A 123 -3.70 -4.04 4.94
CA ASN A 123 -5.12 -4.38 5.01
C ASN A 123 -6.08 -3.19 5.01
N ARG A 124 -5.78 -2.17 4.22
CA ARG A 124 -6.69 -1.06 3.99
C ARG A 124 -7.04 -1.01 2.50
N VAL A 125 -8.33 -0.90 2.20
CA VAL A 125 -8.78 -0.40 0.89
C VAL A 125 -9.08 1.06 1.08
N ILE A 126 -8.38 1.91 0.33
CA ILE A 126 -8.44 3.36 0.47
C ILE A 126 -9.15 3.94 -0.74
N VAL A 127 -10.23 4.67 -0.47
CA VAL A 127 -10.90 5.55 -1.43
C VAL A 127 -10.41 6.96 -1.18
N LEU A 128 -9.70 7.52 -2.15
CA LEU A 128 -8.99 8.79 -2.04
C LEU A 128 -9.55 9.80 -3.03
N ARG A 129 -9.90 10.99 -2.54
CA ARG A 129 -10.20 12.14 -3.39
C ARG A 129 -8.91 12.86 -3.75
N LEU A 130 -8.43 12.68 -4.97
CA LEU A 130 -7.14 13.22 -5.41
C LEU A 130 -7.08 14.75 -5.36
N THR A 131 -8.22 15.42 -5.54
CA THR A 131 -8.30 16.90 -5.45
C THR A 131 -8.17 17.45 -4.03
N SER A 132 -8.20 16.59 -3.00
CA SER A 132 -7.98 17.01 -1.60
C SER A 132 -6.50 17.12 -1.22
N LEU A 133 -5.63 16.53 -2.04
CA LEU A 133 -4.21 16.42 -1.77
C LEU A 133 -3.48 17.74 -2.00
N SER A 134 -2.54 18.07 -1.11
CA SER A 134 -1.49 19.06 -1.38
C SER A 134 -0.38 18.47 -2.24
N ASP A 135 0.03 17.23 -1.93
CA ASP A 135 1.10 16.51 -2.58
C ASP A 135 1.07 15.00 -2.28
N LEU A 136 1.84 14.26 -3.08
CA LEU A 136 2.04 12.81 -2.98
C LEU A 136 3.53 12.54 -2.88
N PHE A 137 3.96 11.87 -1.81
CA PHE A 137 5.36 11.50 -1.62
C PHE A 137 5.53 9.99 -1.63
N PHE A 138 6.28 9.48 -2.61
CA PHE A 138 6.60 8.06 -2.72
C PHE A 138 7.98 7.80 -2.12
N SER A 139 8.06 6.94 -1.11
CA SER A 139 9.31 6.48 -0.53
C SER A 139 9.48 4.99 -0.79
N SER A 140 10.55 4.63 -1.50
CA SER A 140 10.89 3.20 -1.66
C SER A 140 11.40 2.63 -0.34
N GLU A 141 11.39 1.31 -0.17
CA GLU A 141 11.99 0.62 0.98
C GLU A 141 13.48 0.95 1.25
N GLN A 142 14.20 1.47 0.26
CA GLN A 142 15.59 1.91 0.39
C GLN A 142 15.71 3.36 0.89
N GLY A 143 14.59 4.08 0.95
CA GLY A 143 14.52 5.43 1.49
C GLY A 143 14.46 5.38 3.01
N GLU A 144 15.20 6.27 3.66
CA GLU A 144 15.20 6.39 5.12
C GLU A 144 14.04 7.27 5.64
N GLU A 145 13.41 8.04 4.77
CA GLU A 145 12.37 9.01 5.11
C GLU A 145 11.03 8.62 4.45
N SER A 146 9.96 8.56 5.24
CA SER A 146 8.60 8.36 4.75
C SER A 146 7.99 9.62 4.12
N GLY A 147 8.63 10.78 4.28
CA GLY A 147 8.16 12.06 3.72
C GLY A 147 9.05 13.23 4.13
N PRO A 148 8.80 14.43 3.58
CA PRO A 148 9.62 15.61 3.79
C PRO A 148 9.62 16.12 5.25
N GLU A 149 8.65 15.72 6.07
CA GLU A 149 8.56 16.08 7.48
C GLU A 149 8.92 14.92 8.41
N ALA A 150 10.22 14.72 8.63
CA ALA A 150 10.72 13.69 9.54
C ALA A 150 10.00 13.69 10.92
N GLY A 151 9.55 12.51 11.34
CA GLY A 151 8.94 12.28 12.66
C GLY A 151 7.48 12.72 12.84
N ARG A 152 6.79 13.12 11.76
CA ARG A 152 5.36 13.52 11.83
C ARG A 152 4.36 12.45 11.39
N TYR A 153 4.85 11.32 10.88
CA TYR A 153 4.00 10.28 10.33
C TYR A 153 3.81 9.15 11.34
N GLU A 154 2.56 8.71 11.50
CA GLU A 154 2.24 7.54 12.32
C GLU A 154 2.57 6.28 11.51
N PRO A 155 3.54 5.46 11.96
CA PRO A 155 3.87 4.24 11.25
C PRO A 155 2.70 3.25 11.32
N GLY A 156 2.43 2.60 10.19
CA GLY A 156 1.46 1.51 10.13
C GLY A 156 1.90 0.29 10.96
N PRO A 157 1.03 -0.72 11.07
CA PRO A 157 1.37 -1.97 11.76
C PRO A 157 2.43 -2.82 11.01
N GLY A 158 2.75 -2.46 9.76
CA GLY A 158 3.69 -3.18 8.90
C GLY A 158 3.00 -3.82 7.71
N VAL A 159 3.74 -4.63 6.96
CA VAL A 159 3.27 -5.19 5.69
C VAL A 159 2.76 -6.61 5.86
N PHE A 160 1.44 -6.78 5.77
CA PHE A 160 0.72 -8.05 5.91
C PHE A 160 -0.42 -8.10 4.90
N PRO A 161 -0.19 -8.59 3.67
CA PRO A 161 -1.21 -8.56 2.62
C PRO A 161 -2.24 -9.70 2.71
N GLU A 162 -2.02 -10.70 3.56
CA GLU A 162 -2.81 -11.93 3.58
C GLU A 162 -4.10 -11.78 4.39
N ASP A 163 -5.27 -12.07 3.81
CA ASP A 163 -6.56 -11.93 4.50
C ASP A 163 -6.67 -12.82 5.75
N ALA A 164 -6.15 -14.06 5.69
CA ALA A 164 -6.16 -15.00 6.81
C ALA A 164 -5.39 -14.52 8.05
N PHE A 165 -4.44 -13.59 7.87
CA PHE A 165 -3.77 -12.91 8.97
C PHE A 165 -4.76 -11.99 9.70
N TRP A 166 -5.48 -11.16 8.94
CA TRP A 166 -6.35 -10.12 9.50
C TRP A 166 -7.62 -10.68 10.11
N GLU A 167 -8.12 -11.80 9.59
CA GLU A 167 -9.19 -12.56 10.24
C GLU A 167 -8.79 -13.05 11.63
N THR A 168 -7.53 -13.44 11.85
CA THR A 168 -7.03 -13.79 13.17
C THR A 168 -6.97 -12.57 14.08
N VAL A 169 -6.50 -11.42 13.58
CA VAL A 169 -6.48 -10.16 14.35
C VAL A 169 -7.89 -9.74 14.76
N GLU A 170 -8.88 -9.86 13.88
CA GLU A 170 -10.29 -9.58 14.15
C GLU A 170 -10.86 -10.49 15.26
N LYS A 171 -10.58 -11.80 15.21
CA LYS A 171 -10.97 -12.75 16.26
C LYS A 171 -10.32 -12.43 17.61
N LEU A 172 -9.03 -12.11 17.62
CA LEU A 172 -8.31 -11.69 18.83
C LEU A 172 -8.93 -10.43 19.44
N TYR A 173 -9.33 -9.45 18.62
CA TYR A 173 -10.02 -8.25 19.08
C TYR A 173 -11.36 -8.57 19.75
N ALA A 174 -12.12 -9.51 19.18
CA ALA A 174 -13.39 -9.98 19.73
C ALA A 174 -13.24 -10.82 21.02
N GLY A 175 -12.01 -11.16 21.41
CA GLY A 175 -11.72 -12.06 22.53
C GLY A 175 -11.96 -13.54 22.18
N ASP A 176 -12.09 -13.87 20.90
CA ASP A 176 -12.17 -15.23 20.40
C ASP A 176 -10.74 -15.75 20.17
N LEU A 177 -10.22 -16.49 21.15
CA LEU A 177 -8.86 -17.02 21.11
C LEU A 177 -8.85 -18.31 20.28
N PRO A 178 -8.19 -18.34 19.11
CA PRO A 178 -8.00 -19.58 18.37
C PRO A 178 -7.18 -20.57 19.21
N GLU A 179 -7.50 -21.86 19.14
CA GLU A 179 -6.64 -22.89 19.70
C GLU A 179 -5.28 -22.84 18.98
N LEU A 180 -4.17 -22.69 19.73
CA LEU A 180 -2.83 -22.41 19.19
C LEU A 180 -2.30 -23.48 18.21
N ASP A 181 -2.86 -24.69 18.27
CA ASP A 181 -2.59 -25.82 17.39
C ASP A 181 -3.33 -25.75 16.05
N GLN A 182 -4.39 -24.93 15.95
CA GLN A 182 -5.10 -24.64 14.70
C GLN A 182 -4.46 -23.49 13.91
N LEU A 183 -3.54 -22.74 14.53
CA LEU A 183 -2.84 -21.62 13.89
C LEU A 183 -1.65 -22.11 13.03
N ASN A 184 -1.53 -21.55 11.84
CA ASN A 184 -0.29 -21.68 11.05
C ASN A 184 0.86 -20.87 11.67
N GLU A 185 2.08 -21.02 11.15
CA GLU A 185 3.28 -20.36 11.68
C GLU A 185 3.16 -18.82 11.70
N ALA A 186 2.60 -18.22 10.64
CA ALA A 186 2.39 -16.78 10.55
C ALA A 186 1.34 -16.30 11.57
N GLN A 187 0.22 -17.01 11.71
CA GLN A 187 -0.83 -16.67 12.66
C GLN A 187 -0.37 -16.84 14.11
N ARG A 188 0.48 -17.83 14.39
CA ARG A 188 1.06 -18.03 15.72
C ARG A 188 2.02 -16.90 16.10
N ALA A 189 2.92 -16.50 15.19
CA ALA A 189 3.81 -15.37 15.42
C ALA A 189 3.04 -14.08 15.75
N VAL A 190 1.86 -13.90 15.15
CA VAL A 190 0.99 -12.74 15.38
C VAL A 190 0.26 -12.83 16.71
N ALA A 191 -0.29 -13.99 17.05
CA ALA A 191 -0.85 -14.21 18.37
C ALA A 191 0.21 -13.95 19.44
N GLU A 192 1.47 -14.38 19.25
CA GLU A 192 2.57 -14.11 20.19
C GLU A 192 2.94 -12.62 20.28
N VAL A 193 2.83 -11.85 19.19
CA VAL A 193 3.10 -10.40 19.16
C VAL A 193 1.95 -9.57 19.73
N LEU A 194 0.70 -9.88 19.36
CA LEU A 194 -0.50 -9.14 19.75
C LEU A 194 -1.08 -9.60 21.10
N TRP A 195 -0.70 -10.78 21.56
CA TRP A 195 -1.16 -11.38 22.81
C TRP A 195 0.03 -11.89 23.64
N PRO A 196 0.70 -11.03 24.43
CA PRO A 196 1.77 -11.44 25.36
C PRO A 196 1.25 -12.33 26.52
N GLY A 197 -0.05 -12.59 26.59
CA GLY A 197 -0.80 -12.99 27.77
C GLY A 197 -1.26 -14.45 27.81
N ALA A 198 -0.33 -15.40 27.74
CA ALA A 198 -0.42 -16.56 28.63
C ALA A 198 -0.16 -16.15 30.12
N ALA A 199 0.12 -14.87 30.38
CA ALA A 199 0.22 -14.28 31.72
C ALA A 199 -0.77 -13.11 31.90
N SER A 200 -1.69 -13.31 32.85
CA SER A 200 -2.58 -12.36 33.56
C SER A 200 -3.33 -11.29 32.75
N ALA A 201 -4.66 -11.42 32.76
CA ALA A 201 -5.68 -10.60 32.10
C ALA A 201 -5.79 -9.11 32.53
N ASP A 202 -4.74 -8.51 33.10
CA ASP A 202 -4.75 -7.16 33.67
C ASP A 202 -3.68 -6.18 33.10
N THR A 203 -2.88 -6.60 32.11
CA THR A 203 -2.05 -5.68 31.30
C THR A 203 -2.58 -5.64 29.88
N ARG A 204 -3.75 -5.02 29.69
CA ARG A 204 -4.41 -4.89 28.39
C ARG A 204 -3.94 -3.63 27.63
N TYR A 205 -3.28 -3.83 26.49
CA TYR A 205 -3.30 -2.99 25.29
C TYR A 205 -2.68 -1.57 25.29
N SER A 206 -1.50 -1.37 25.90
CA SER A 206 -0.86 -0.04 25.88
C SER A 206 0.04 0.26 24.67
N ASP A 207 0.36 -0.70 23.80
CA ASP A 207 1.28 -0.42 22.69
C ASP A 207 0.48 0.06 21.47
N GLN A 208 0.72 1.32 21.07
CA GLN A 208 0.16 1.97 19.88
C GLN A 208 0.22 1.08 18.63
N HIS A 209 1.29 0.27 18.50
CA HIS A 209 1.47 -0.68 17.42
C HIS A 209 0.37 -1.77 17.38
N THR A 210 -0.02 -2.30 18.55
CA THR A 210 -1.13 -3.27 18.67
C THR A 210 -2.47 -2.62 18.34
N GLN A 211 -2.66 -1.37 18.77
CA GLN A 211 -3.87 -0.61 18.44
C GLN A 211 -4.00 -0.39 16.92
N ASN A 212 -2.89 -0.16 16.22
CA ASN A 212 -2.89 -0.02 14.76
C ASN A 212 -3.31 -1.31 14.04
N PHE A 213 -2.92 -2.49 14.55
CA PHE A 213 -3.42 -3.76 14.03
C PHE A 213 -4.93 -3.90 14.20
N PHE A 214 -5.45 -3.63 15.40
CA PHE A 214 -6.89 -3.71 15.62
C PHE A 214 -7.66 -2.68 14.79
N ALA A 215 -7.18 -1.44 14.72
CA ALA A 215 -7.79 -0.39 13.92
C ALA A 215 -7.86 -0.78 12.43
N ASN A 216 -6.76 -1.26 11.83
CA ASN A 216 -6.76 -1.71 10.43
C ASN A 216 -7.62 -2.96 10.21
N ALA A 217 -7.82 -3.80 11.23
CA ALA A 217 -8.66 -5.00 11.14
C ALA A 217 -10.16 -4.68 11.25
N THR A 218 -10.55 -3.71 12.09
CA THR A 218 -11.96 -3.56 12.50
C THR A 218 -12.56 -2.23 12.09
N GLU A 219 -11.80 -1.15 12.06
CA GLU A 219 -12.33 0.20 11.92
C GLU A 219 -12.38 0.67 10.47
N THR A 220 -13.50 1.27 10.09
CA THR A 220 -13.58 2.14 8.92
C THR A 220 -13.23 3.56 9.36
N VAL A 221 -12.23 4.15 8.73
CA VAL A 221 -11.69 5.47 9.07
C VAL A 221 -11.93 6.43 7.91
N TRP A 222 -12.34 7.66 8.20
CA TRP A 222 -12.40 8.71 7.19
C TRP A 222 -11.92 10.04 7.73
N GLN A 223 -11.41 10.87 6.83
CA GLN A 223 -11.08 12.26 7.10
C GLN A 223 -11.90 13.17 6.21
N CYS A 224 -12.39 14.26 6.78
CA CYS A 224 -13.06 15.33 6.04
C CYS A 224 -12.10 16.50 5.79
N ALA A 225 -12.37 17.30 4.77
CA ALA A 225 -11.62 18.48 4.36
C ALA A 225 -11.47 19.55 5.45
N SER A 226 -12.27 19.48 6.52
CA SER A 226 -12.09 20.29 7.73
C SER A 226 -10.91 19.83 8.61
N GLY A 227 -10.24 18.73 8.25
CA GLY A 227 -9.26 18.01 9.07
C GLY A 227 -9.85 17.11 10.16
N PHE A 228 -11.18 16.97 10.23
CA PHE A 228 -11.79 16.06 11.21
C PHE A 228 -11.64 14.61 10.73
N ARG A 229 -10.92 13.81 11.53
CA ARG A 229 -10.80 12.37 11.35
C ARG A 229 -11.78 11.65 12.28
N ARG A 230 -12.44 10.63 11.76
CA ARG A 230 -13.39 9.78 12.50
C ARG A 230 -13.11 8.34 12.17
N SER A 231 -13.46 7.46 13.09
CA SER A 231 -13.47 6.02 12.87
C SER A 231 -14.71 5.40 13.48
N ALA A 232 -15.15 4.29 12.89
CA ALA A 232 -16.25 3.50 13.40
C ALA A 232 -16.11 2.05 12.93
N TRP A 233 -16.50 1.11 13.78
CA TRP A 233 -16.71 -0.27 13.35
C TRP A 233 -18.04 -0.34 12.58
N MET A 234 -18.00 -0.81 11.34
CA MET A 234 -19.22 -1.08 10.56
C MET A 234 -19.63 -2.52 10.81
N HIS A 235 -20.83 -2.76 11.33
CA HIS A 235 -21.25 -4.11 11.73
C HIS A 235 -21.48 -5.06 10.55
N ASP A 236 -21.92 -4.55 9.41
CA ASP A 236 -22.27 -5.34 8.22
C ASP A 236 -21.22 -5.20 7.12
N ASP A 237 -20.49 -6.30 6.84
CA ASP A 237 -19.51 -6.38 5.75
C ASP A 237 -20.16 -6.05 4.41
N ALA A 238 -21.39 -6.53 4.17
CA ALA A 238 -22.08 -6.36 2.89
C ALA A 238 -22.38 -4.88 2.57
N ALA A 239 -22.35 -4.01 3.58
CA ALA A 239 -22.53 -2.58 3.40
C ALA A 239 -21.24 -1.84 3.00
N LEU A 240 -20.07 -2.44 3.11
CA LEU A 240 -18.78 -1.80 2.77
C LEU A 240 -18.66 -1.56 1.26
N LEU A 241 -18.98 -2.55 0.43
CA LEU A 241 -18.83 -2.46 -1.02
C LEU A 241 -19.71 -1.34 -1.63
N PRO A 242 -21.02 -1.23 -1.33
CA PRO A 242 -21.84 -0.13 -1.83
C PRO A 242 -21.31 1.25 -1.43
N VAL A 243 -20.72 1.40 -0.24
CA VAL A 243 -20.11 2.66 0.19
C VAL A 243 -18.88 3.00 -0.63
N VAL A 244 -17.97 2.03 -0.81
CA VAL A 244 -16.75 2.21 -1.61
C VAL A 244 -17.11 2.55 -3.06
N GLU A 245 -18.05 1.83 -3.67
CA GLU A 245 -18.52 2.09 -5.03
C GLU A 245 -19.19 3.46 -5.16
N ALA A 246 -20.02 3.85 -4.19
CA ALA A 246 -20.72 5.15 -4.20
C ALA A 246 -19.74 6.33 -4.13
N LEU A 247 -18.66 6.23 -3.36
CA LEU A 247 -17.64 7.27 -3.29
C LEU A 247 -16.73 7.27 -4.52
N ALA A 248 -16.25 6.09 -4.95
CA ALA A 248 -15.35 5.96 -6.09
C ALA A 248 -16.01 6.38 -7.42
N GLY A 249 -17.31 6.15 -7.54
CA GLY A 249 -18.11 6.56 -8.69
C GLY A 249 -18.76 7.94 -8.55
N TRP A 250 -18.42 8.72 -7.51
CA TRP A 250 -19.07 10.00 -7.27
C TRP A 250 -18.77 11.02 -8.36
N ASP A 251 -19.82 11.59 -8.94
CA ASP A 251 -19.76 12.71 -9.87
C ASP A 251 -19.88 14.02 -9.07
N ASP A 252 -18.90 14.92 -9.20
CA ASP A 252 -18.86 16.21 -8.51
C ASP A 252 -20.06 17.12 -8.81
N THR A 253 -20.84 16.83 -9.85
CA THR A 253 -22.12 17.52 -10.13
C THR A 253 -23.29 17.01 -9.29
N THR A 254 -23.15 15.86 -8.65
CA THR A 254 -24.16 15.22 -7.81
C THR A 254 -24.20 15.90 -6.44
N VAL A 255 -25.40 16.32 -6.02
CA VAL A 255 -25.65 16.83 -4.66
C VAL A 255 -26.26 15.72 -3.83
N GLY A 256 -25.58 15.32 -2.75
CA GLY A 256 -26.10 14.29 -1.85
C GLY A 256 -25.11 13.89 -0.76
N LEU A 257 -25.54 12.93 0.05
CA LEU A 257 -24.72 12.34 1.11
C LEU A 257 -24.68 10.82 0.93
N VAL A 258 -23.51 10.22 1.16
CA VAL A 258 -23.35 8.78 1.21
C VAL A 258 -23.55 8.31 2.65
N ARG A 259 -24.38 7.28 2.84
CA ARG A 259 -24.68 6.70 4.15
C ARG A 259 -23.60 5.69 4.53
N LEU A 260 -23.00 5.86 5.70
CA LEU A 260 -22.15 4.88 6.37
C LEU A 260 -22.97 4.20 7.49
N PRO A 261 -23.41 2.94 7.31
CA PRO A 261 -24.06 2.18 8.37
C PRO A 261 -23.03 1.71 9.40
N VAL A 262 -23.00 2.39 10.54
CA VAL A 262 -22.11 2.05 11.66
C VAL A 262 -22.70 0.85 12.41
N ASP A 263 -23.87 1.04 13.02
CA ASP A 263 -24.61 -0.02 13.71
C ASP A 263 -26.14 0.19 13.56
N GLU A 264 -26.94 -0.61 14.26
CA GLU A 264 -28.40 -0.54 14.23
C GLU A 264 -29.00 0.76 14.80
N HIS A 265 -28.20 1.52 15.55
CA HIS A 265 -28.62 2.73 16.27
C HIS A 265 -27.93 4.00 15.76
N GLN A 266 -26.85 3.86 15.00
CA GLN A 266 -26.00 4.95 14.54
C GLN A 266 -25.87 4.93 13.02
N VAL A 267 -26.16 6.09 12.43
CA VAL A 267 -25.97 6.34 11.01
C VAL A 267 -25.12 7.58 10.84
N VAL A 268 -24.04 7.46 10.07
CA VAL A 268 -23.26 8.60 9.61
C VAL A 268 -23.60 8.86 8.15
N GLN A 269 -23.68 10.14 7.78
CA GLN A 269 -23.82 10.56 6.40
C GLN A 269 -22.64 11.47 6.06
N VAL A 270 -21.90 11.13 5.01
CA VAL A 270 -20.72 11.86 4.56
C VAL A 270 -21.01 12.58 3.26
N ASN A 271 -20.53 13.81 3.13
CA ASN A 271 -20.53 14.54 1.86
C ASN A 271 -19.27 14.14 1.08
N PRO A 272 -19.38 13.47 -0.08
CA PRO A 272 -18.21 13.04 -0.85
C PRO A 272 -17.35 14.20 -1.37
N GLN A 273 -17.92 15.40 -1.51
CA GLN A 273 -17.14 16.60 -1.88
C GLN A 273 -16.27 17.13 -0.73
N GLU A 274 -16.57 16.73 0.51
CA GLU A 274 -15.89 17.18 1.73
C GLU A 274 -15.11 16.05 2.40
N ILE A 275 -15.00 14.88 1.76
CA ILE A 275 -14.16 13.78 2.23
C ILE A 275 -12.79 13.87 1.57
N ASP A 276 -11.74 13.64 2.34
CA ASP A 276 -10.38 13.53 1.82
C ASP A 276 -10.10 12.08 1.42
N TYR A 277 -10.39 11.16 2.36
CA TYR A 277 -10.32 9.72 2.11
C TYR A 277 -11.26 8.94 3.02
N LEU A 278 -11.57 7.72 2.58
CA LEU A 278 -12.15 6.63 3.36
C LEU A 278 -11.19 5.44 3.32
N SER A 279 -10.95 4.80 4.45
CA SER A 279 -10.16 3.58 4.59
C SER A 279 -11.03 2.51 5.24
N VAL A 280 -11.21 1.37 4.58
CA VAL A 280 -11.96 0.23 5.10
C VAL A 280 -11.02 -0.98 5.29
N PRO A 281 -11.30 -1.90 6.23
CA PRO A 281 -10.54 -3.14 6.37
C PRO A 281 -10.64 -3.98 5.09
N GLY A 282 -9.50 -4.26 4.46
CA GLY A 282 -9.43 -4.88 3.14
C GLY A 282 -9.98 -6.31 3.09
N HIS A 283 -9.59 -7.15 4.05
CA HIS A 283 -10.06 -8.54 4.14
C HIS A 283 -11.58 -8.62 4.33
N ARG A 284 -12.20 -7.68 5.08
CA ARG A 284 -13.66 -7.61 5.24
C ARG A 284 -14.35 -7.27 3.92
N LEU A 285 -13.80 -6.31 3.16
CA LEU A 285 -14.33 -5.99 1.84
C LEU A 285 -14.18 -7.17 0.87
N ARG A 286 -13.02 -7.84 0.86
CA ARG A 286 -12.77 -9.01 -0.01
C ARG A 286 -13.61 -10.22 0.35
N ARG A 287 -13.96 -10.40 1.63
CA ARG A 287 -14.91 -11.43 2.08
C ARG A 287 -16.28 -11.31 1.41
N VAL A 288 -16.71 -10.10 1.05
CA VAL A 288 -17.97 -9.85 0.33
C VAL A 288 -17.86 -10.16 -1.17
N LEU A 289 -16.65 -10.13 -1.72
CA LEU A 289 -16.36 -10.35 -3.14
C LEU A 289 -16.10 -11.82 -3.50
N ALA A 290 -15.86 -12.69 -2.51
CA ALA A 290 -15.55 -14.11 -2.67
C ALA A 290 -16.81 -14.99 -2.77
#